data_AF-A0AAW1Q936-F1
#
_entry.id   AF-A0AAW1Q936-F1
#
_cell.length_a   1.000
_cell.length_b   1.000
_cell.length_c   1.000
_cell.angle_alpha   90.00
_cell.angle_beta   90.00
_cell.angle_gamma   90.00
#
_symmetry.space_group_name_H-M   'P 1'
#
loop_
_entity.id
_entity.type
_entity.pdbx_description
1 polymer ?
#
loop_
_entity_poly.entity_id
_entity_poly.type
_entity_poly.pdbx_seq_one_letter_code
_entity_poly.pdbx_strand_id
1 'polypeptide(L)'
;MLVFVFVLLYVAATSASPIEPGWFFSSLPSSIDGKTRVNAASKTHTVYQNLWYHNQRYLALLDSSSQDEQRPKLKPELSQNTGLVPFPVKDAKAFAKNLKAGWLPGNTLLLDFPFAAFPENIGHWQETLVPVYNVMSSRDWLQEVQGNSKHIDTVFMLNLRREQLKGLDWVWEMLRLVLEPGMPTKGQSPTLLFYDQTEGLSATSWLAIENAIVVNDRYIHPEGAAGFHTPELGQAFRKQAFLDQKLLAPSKAPMTITLLSAHGGEEVINRQELLGMLQEVGQKLGMRVRPYTVTPQAPFQSHLTAMARTGLLVSRHGPMMASSIFLPPGAAVLELLPFNWNWKDFSRIYLNATRSLGDIHHFAWLARSAKFVRYRSENESRYAHWTAAECSSRECLEVHATAAMVADVETIKHILLKIIPGLQKGKSVAQLRQAWPEAVQNSGGTGLWWDVA
;
A
#
# COMPACT_ATOMS: atom_id res chain seq x y z
N MET A 1 -9.35 -51.91 -17.27
CA MET A 1 -7.91 -51.77 -16.96
C MET A 1 -7.16 -51.58 -18.28
N LEU A 2 -6.83 -50.34 -18.63
CA LEU A 2 -6.07 -50.02 -19.83
C LEU A 2 -4.91 -49.13 -19.39
N VAL A 3 -3.73 -49.73 -19.38
CA VAL A 3 -2.45 -49.11 -19.04
C VAL A 3 -1.92 -48.46 -20.32
N PHE A 4 -1.82 -47.13 -20.34
CA PHE A 4 -1.11 -46.41 -21.39
C PHE A 4 0.31 -46.10 -20.91
N VAL A 5 1.26 -46.78 -21.55
CA VAL A 5 2.69 -46.50 -21.52
C VAL A 5 2.92 -45.31 -22.45
N PHE A 6 3.51 -44.23 -21.96
CA PHE A 6 4.13 -43.22 -22.83
C PHE A 6 5.64 -43.27 -22.67
N VAL A 7 6.28 -43.53 -23.80
CA VAL A 7 7.72 -43.65 -24.03
C VAL A 7 8.35 -42.25 -24.12
N LEU A 8 9.48 -42.10 -23.43
CA LEU A 8 10.44 -41.01 -23.58
C LEU A 8 10.96 -40.90 -25.02
N LEU A 9 11.02 -39.68 -25.57
CA LEU A 9 11.92 -39.32 -26.67
C LEU A 9 12.74 -38.07 -26.32
N TYR A 10 13.98 -38.37 -26.00
CA TYR A 10 15.27 -37.73 -26.26
C TYR A 10 15.43 -36.22 -26.55
N VAL A 11 16.52 -35.73 -25.97
CA VAL A 11 17.14 -34.40 -25.94
C VAL A 11 17.67 -33.95 -27.31
N ALA A 12 17.49 -32.66 -27.62
CA ALA A 12 18.46 -31.87 -28.37
C ALA A 12 18.48 -30.44 -27.81
N ALA A 13 19.64 -30.01 -27.33
CA ALA A 13 19.90 -28.64 -26.94
C ALA A 13 19.90 -27.73 -28.17
N THR A 14 19.01 -26.76 -28.19
CA THR A 14 19.19 -25.53 -28.95
C THR A 14 19.14 -24.41 -27.93
N SER A 15 20.13 -23.51 -27.97
CA SER A 15 20.09 -22.24 -27.27
C SER A 15 18.71 -21.62 -27.46
N ALA A 16 17.85 -21.71 -26.44
CA ALA A 16 16.57 -21.04 -26.48
C ALA A 16 16.92 -19.55 -26.49
N SER A 17 16.77 -18.90 -27.66
CA SER A 17 16.56 -17.45 -27.64
C SER A 17 15.44 -17.24 -26.63
N PRO A 18 15.62 -16.39 -25.61
CA PRO A 18 14.54 -16.08 -24.69
C PRO A 18 13.35 -15.69 -25.57
N ILE A 19 12.24 -16.41 -25.42
CA ILE A 19 11.00 -16.13 -26.14
C ILE A 19 10.76 -14.64 -25.94
N GLU A 20 10.92 -13.83 -27.00
CA GLU A 20 10.68 -12.40 -26.89
C GLU A 20 9.21 -12.25 -26.48
N PRO A 21 8.91 -11.69 -25.30
CA PRO A 21 7.55 -11.65 -24.82
C PRO A 21 6.68 -10.87 -25.82
N GLY A 22 5.45 -11.29 -26.07
CA GLY A 22 4.57 -10.63 -27.06
C GLY A 22 4.24 -9.15 -26.78
N TRP A 23 4.67 -8.61 -25.63
CA TRP A 23 4.59 -7.19 -25.25
C TRP A 23 5.88 -6.41 -25.55
N PHE A 24 6.97 -7.09 -25.89
CA PHE A 24 8.26 -6.50 -26.25
C PHE A 24 8.28 -6.24 -27.76
N PHE A 25 7.89 -5.04 -28.16
CA PHE A 25 7.81 -4.70 -29.59
C PHE A 25 9.21 -4.42 -30.12
N SER A 26 9.71 -5.27 -31.02
CA SER A 26 11.11 -5.34 -31.47
C SER A 26 11.61 -4.17 -32.33
N SER A 27 10.86 -3.07 -32.41
CA SER A 27 11.25 -1.88 -33.16
C SER A 27 10.83 -0.60 -32.45
N LEU A 28 11.79 0.32 -32.30
CA LEU A 28 11.53 1.67 -31.81
C LEU A 28 10.76 2.50 -32.85
N PRO A 29 9.85 3.41 -32.44
CA PRO A 29 9.24 4.37 -33.34
C PRO A 29 10.30 5.25 -34.01
N SER A 30 10.14 5.56 -35.30
CA SER A 30 11.06 6.45 -36.02
C SER A 30 11.13 7.88 -35.44
N SER A 31 10.09 8.26 -34.69
CA SER A 31 9.97 9.55 -34.00
C SER A 31 10.73 9.62 -32.68
N ILE A 32 11.21 8.50 -32.12
CA ILE A 32 11.89 8.50 -30.82
C ILE A 32 13.20 9.31 -30.92
N ASP A 33 13.37 10.29 -30.03
CA ASP A 33 14.63 11.03 -29.87
C ASP A 33 15.56 10.38 -28.83
N GLY A 34 15.09 9.32 -28.18
CA GLY A 34 15.81 8.52 -27.18
C GLY A 34 15.98 9.21 -25.83
N LYS A 35 15.99 10.53 -25.79
CA LYS A 35 16.22 11.33 -24.59
C LYS A 35 15.08 11.13 -23.58
N THR A 36 15.45 10.82 -22.34
CA THR A 36 14.50 10.80 -21.24
C THR A 36 14.10 12.23 -20.88
N ARG A 37 12.80 12.50 -20.73
CA ARG A 37 12.29 13.79 -20.24
C ARG A 37 11.49 13.55 -18.98
N VAL A 38 11.64 14.44 -18.00
CA VAL A 38 10.99 14.31 -16.70
C VAL A 38 10.08 15.49 -16.47
N ASN A 39 8.80 15.18 -16.28
CA ASN A 39 7.83 16.12 -15.75
C ASN A 39 7.56 15.79 -14.28
N ALA A 40 8.01 16.68 -13.40
CA ALA A 40 7.86 16.57 -11.95
C ALA A 40 7.17 17.83 -11.39
N ALA A 41 6.34 18.49 -12.20
CA ALA A 41 5.59 19.67 -11.77
C ALA A 41 4.54 19.32 -10.70
N SER A 42 3.99 18.11 -10.76
CA SER A 42 3.05 17.60 -9.77
C SER A 42 3.74 17.12 -8.49
N LYS A 43 3.09 17.36 -7.34
CA LYS A 43 3.48 16.76 -6.06
C LYS A 43 3.03 15.30 -5.92
N THR A 44 2.07 14.85 -6.73
CA THR A 44 1.38 13.57 -6.56
C THR A 44 1.90 12.47 -7.47
N HIS A 45 2.58 12.83 -8.55
CA HIS A 45 3.18 11.88 -9.49
C HIS A 45 4.34 12.55 -10.26
N THR A 46 5.11 11.72 -10.95
CA THR A 46 6.15 12.13 -11.90
C THR A 46 5.95 11.35 -13.19
N VAL A 47 6.07 12.01 -14.35
CA VAL A 47 6.03 11.35 -15.65
C VAL A 47 7.43 11.37 -16.27
N TYR A 48 7.93 10.19 -16.60
CA TYR A 48 9.17 10.00 -17.35
C TYR A 48 8.82 9.59 -18.79
N GLN A 49 9.15 10.43 -19.76
CA GLN A 49 9.00 10.13 -21.17
C GLN A 49 10.29 9.48 -21.67
N ASN A 50 10.18 8.39 -22.44
CA ASN A 50 11.32 7.60 -22.92
C ASN A 50 12.20 7.12 -21.76
N LEU A 51 11.61 6.48 -20.75
CA LEU A 51 12.36 5.84 -19.67
C LEU A 51 12.97 4.52 -20.17
N TRP A 52 14.23 4.27 -19.85
CA TRP A 52 14.93 3.07 -20.32
C TRP A 52 15.08 2.04 -19.20
N TYR A 53 14.98 0.77 -19.57
CA TYR A 53 15.29 -0.36 -18.71
C TYR A 53 16.33 -1.25 -19.39
N HIS A 54 17.38 -1.57 -18.65
CA HIS A 54 18.44 -2.46 -19.10
C HIS A 54 19.13 -3.12 -17.91
N ASN A 55 19.34 -4.43 -18.01
CA ASN A 55 20.06 -5.21 -16.99
C ASN A 55 19.56 -4.93 -15.56
N GLN A 56 18.24 -5.01 -15.36
CA GLN A 56 17.57 -4.78 -14.07
C GLN A 56 17.75 -3.37 -13.49
N ARG A 57 18.06 -2.39 -14.33
CA ARG A 57 18.20 -0.99 -13.93
C ARG A 57 17.34 -0.08 -14.79
N TYR A 58 16.74 0.90 -14.15
CA TYR A 58 16.09 2.01 -14.84
C TYR A 58 17.11 3.11 -15.10
N LEU A 59 17.12 3.60 -16.33
CA LEU A 59 18.09 4.56 -16.84
C LEU A 59 17.35 5.77 -17.39
N ALA A 60 17.83 6.96 -17.04
CA ALA A 60 17.45 8.20 -17.71
C ALA A 60 18.53 8.53 -18.75
N LEU A 61 18.20 8.40 -20.04
CA LEU A 61 19.14 8.69 -21.13
C LEU A 61 19.25 10.20 -21.34
N LEU A 62 20.43 10.77 -21.11
CA LEU A 62 20.65 12.21 -21.15
C LEU A 62 21.68 12.57 -22.23
N ASP A 63 21.40 13.58 -23.05
CA ASP A 63 22.45 14.17 -23.90
C ASP A 63 23.48 14.89 -23.04
N SER A 64 24.77 14.70 -23.33
CA SER A 64 25.88 15.32 -22.61
C SER A 64 25.79 16.84 -22.56
N SER A 65 25.19 17.47 -23.58
CA SER A 65 24.95 18.92 -23.63
C SER A 65 23.80 19.40 -22.74
N SER A 66 22.91 18.50 -22.31
CA SER A 66 21.71 18.81 -21.52
C SER A 66 21.77 18.24 -20.10
N GLN A 67 22.88 17.61 -19.75
CA GLN A 67 23.06 16.95 -18.45
C GLN A 67 22.87 17.94 -17.31
N ASP A 68 23.42 19.15 -17.41
CA ASP A 68 23.34 20.16 -16.35
C ASP A 68 21.92 20.70 -16.14
N GLU A 69 21.08 20.71 -17.18
CA GLU A 69 19.69 21.20 -17.09
C GLU A 69 18.73 20.14 -16.52
N GLN A 70 18.93 18.87 -16.87
CA GLN A 70 18.02 17.79 -16.47
C GLN A 70 18.41 17.07 -15.19
N ARG A 71 19.71 16.97 -14.88
CA ARG A 71 20.18 16.29 -13.67
C ARG A 71 19.57 16.84 -12.37
N PRO A 72 19.33 18.16 -12.20
CA PRO A 72 18.65 18.68 -11.02
C PRO A 72 17.18 18.22 -10.88
N LYS A 73 16.55 17.78 -11.97
CA LYS A 73 15.14 17.31 -11.98
C LYS A 73 15.03 15.80 -11.72
N LEU A 74 16.14 15.06 -11.83
CA LEU A 74 16.15 13.62 -11.58
C LEU A 74 16.31 13.35 -10.09
N LYS A 75 15.38 12.57 -9.54
CA LYS A 75 15.56 11.96 -8.23
C LYS A 75 16.42 10.69 -8.39
N PRO A 76 17.37 10.43 -7.48
CA PRO A 76 18.16 9.21 -7.52
C PRO A 76 17.29 7.97 -7.27
N GLU A 77 16.18 8.12 -6.53
CA GLU A 77 15.13 7.10 -6.43
C GLU A 77 14.05 7.32 -7.50
N LEU A 78 13.75 6.28 -8.29
CA LEU A 78 12.55 6.24 -9.13
C LEU A 78 11.32 6.05 -8.23
N SER A 79 11.42 5.12 -7.29
CA SER A 79 10.42 4.75 -6.29
C SER A 79 11.13 4.15 -5.06
N GLN A 80 10.41 3.71 -4.03
CA GLN A 80 11.01 3.26 -2.76
C GLN A 80 12.09 2.18 -2.92
N ASN A 81 11.86 1.18 -3.76
CA ASN A 81 12.75 0.03 -3.94
C ASN A 81 13.52 0.08 -5.27
N THR A 82 13.30 1.12 -6.09
CA THR A 82 13.85 1.20 -7.44
C THR A 82 14.63 2.49 -7.63
N GLY A 83 15.93 2.37 -7.92
CA GLY A 83 16.78 3.51 -8.27
C GLY A 83 16.64 3.93 -9.73
N LEU A 84 16.92 5.20 -10.00
CA LEU A 84 17.06 5.75 -11.35
C LEU A 84 18.51 6.15 -11.58
N VAL A 85 19.13 5.59 -12.63
CA VAL A 85 20.53 5.90 -12.97
C VAL A 85 20.56 6.91 -14.12
N PRO A 86 21.11 8.12 -13.93
CA PRO A 86 21.40 9.03 -15.03
C PRO A 86 22.45 8.40 -15.96
N PHE A 87 22.14 8.30 -17.26
CA PHE A 87 23.00 7.67 -18.26
C PHE A 87 23.36 8.68 -19.35
N PRO A 88 24.50 9.39 -19.21
CA PRO A 88 24.91 10.40 -20.18
C PRO A 88 25.44 9.76 -21.47
N VAL A 89 24.97 10.25 -22.61
CA VAL A 89 25.42 9.87 -23.95
C VAL A 89 25.67 11.11 -24.79
N LYS A 90 26.51 10.99 -25.83
CA LYS A 90 26.84 12.10 -26.71
C LYS A 90 25.63 12.61 -27.51
N ASP A 91 24.80 11.67 -27.97
CA ASP A 91 23.57 11.91 -28.73
C ASP A 91 22.60 10.74 -28.44
N ALA A 92 21.54 11.02 -27.70
CA ALA A 92 20.54 10.04 -27.27
C ALA A 92 19.78 9.43 -28.44
N LYS A 93 19.53 10.21 -29.50
CA LYS A 93 18.83 9.74 -30.69
C LYS A 93 19.70 8.76 -31.48
N ALA A 94 20.97 9.10 -31.67
CA ALA A 94 21.94 8.22 -32.31
C ALA A 94 22.18 6.95 -31.46
N PHE A 95 22.27 7.08 -30.14
CA PHE A 95 22.39 5.95 -29.23
C PHE A 95 21.20 4.99 -29.36
N ALA A 96 19.97 5.50 -29.22
CA ALA A 96 18.74 4.71 -29.30
C ALA A 96 18.62 3.94 -30.63
N LYS A 97 18.98 4.56 -31.76
CA LYS A 97 18.96 3.92 -33.09
C LYS A 97 19.91 2.74 -33.23
N ASN A 98 20.98 2.69 -32.43
CA ASN A 98 21.98 1.62 -32.46
C ASN A 98 21.70 0.52 -31.43
N LEU A 99 20.63 0.65 -30.62
CA LEU A 99 20.26 -0.37 -29.64
C LEU A 99 19.37 -1.45 -30.26
N LYS A 100 19.59 -2.70 -29.84
CA LYS A 100 18.54 -3.72 -29.88
C LYS A 100 17.57 -3.44 -28.73
N ALA A 101 16.58 -2.62 -28.99
CA ALA A 101 15.60 -2.19 -28.00
C ALA A 101 14.18 -2.60 -28.37
N GLY A 102 13.45 -3.05 -27.36
CA GLY A 102 12.00 -3.14 -27.41
C GLY A 102 11.37 -1.80 -27.05
N TRP A 103 10.14 -1.59 -27.50
CA TRP A 103 9.34 -0.42 -27.20
C TRP A 103 8.10 -0.82 -26.41
N LEU A 104 7.77 -0.13 -25.33
CA LEU A 104 6.49 -0.24 -24.62
C LEU A 104 5.68 1.04 -24.86
N PRO A 105 4.73 1.03 -25.82
CA PRO A 105 3.95 2.21 -26.18
C PRO A 105 2.91 2.57 -25.11
N GLY A 106 2.45 3.82 -25.17
CA GLY A 106 1.34 4.34 -24.37
C GLY A 106 1.74 4.77 -22.96
N ASN A 107 0.79 4.67 -22.04
CA ASN A 107 0.96 5.08 -20.65
C ASN A 107 1.15 3.87 -19.75
N THR A 108 2.34 3.76 -19.17
CA THR A 108 2.72 2.69 -18.24
C THR A 108 2.72 3.24 -16.82
N LEU A 109 1.83 2.75 -15.96
CA LEU A 109 1.91 2.98 -14.52
C LEU A 109 2.96 2.04 -13.93
N LEU A 110 4.01 2.61 -13.34
CA LEU A 110 5.00 1.84 -12.58
C LEU A 110 4.53 1.71 -11.14
N LEU A 111 4.32 0.48 -10.69
CA LEU A 111 3.87 0.18 -9.32
C LEU A 111 4.98 -0.54 -8.56
N ASP A 112 5.55 0.17 -7.59
CA ASP A 112 6.53 -0.38 -6.66
C ASP A 112 5.82 -0.74 -5.36
N PHE A 113 5.82 -2.02 -5.00
CA PHE A 113 5.20 -2.46 -3.77
C PHE A 113 6.19 -2.36 -2.61
N PRO A 114 5.91 -1.58 -1.55
CA PRO A 114 6.89 -1.20 -0.54
C PRO A 114 7.54 -2.39 0.17
N PHE A 115 6.81 -3.51 0.32
CA PHE A 115 7.25 -4.70 1.04
C PHE A 115 6.97 -5.98 0.26
N ALA A 116 7.68 -6.21 -0.85
CA ALA A 116 7.51 -7.40 -1.70
C ALA A 116 7.61 -8.75 -0.98
N ALA A 117 8.22 -8.80 0.22
CA ALA A 117 8.26 -10.01 1.05
C ALA A 117 6.91 -10.38 1.69
N PHE A 118 5.98 -9.43 1.80
CA PHE A 118 4.68 -9.59 2.46
C PHE A 118 3.52 -9.09 1.58
N PRO A 119 3.34 -9.64 0.35
CA PRO A 119 2.31 -9.22 -0.59
C PRO A 119 0.88 -9.42 -0.06
N GLU A 120 0.69 -10.25 0.97
CA GLU A 120 -0.59 -10.54 1.61
C GLU A 120 -1.08 -9.41 2.54
N ASN A 121 -0.23 -8.44 2.86
CA ASN A 121 -0.57 -7.32 3.73
C ASN A 121 -1.38 -6.24 3.00
N ILE A 122 -2.71 -6.31 3.11
CA ILE A 122 -3.64 -5.31 2.55
C ILE A 122 -3.35 -3.87 2.99
N GLY A 123 -2.77 -3.68 4.18
CA GLY A 123 -2.27 -2.41 4.67
C GLY A 123 -1.35 -1.73 3.66
N HIS A 124 -0.29 -2.41 3.25
CA HIS A 124 0.73 -1.92 2.32
C HIS A 124 0.17 -1.63 0.92
N TRP A 125 -0.77 -2.46 0.46
CA TRP A 125 -1.49 -2.20 -0.78
C TRP A 125 -2.31 -0.92 -0.70
N GLN A 126 -3.00 -0.66 0.41
CA GLN A 126 -3.75 0.58 0.57
C GLN A 126 -2.83 1.81 0.49
N GLU A 127 -1.65 1.77 1.10
CA GLU A 127 -0.68 2.89 1.08
C GLU A 127 -0.20 3.22 -0.33
N THR A 128 -0.17 2.21 -1.21
CA THR A 128 0.26 2.35 -2.62
C THR A 128 -0.93 2.72 -3.51
N LEU A 129 -2.06 2.03 -3.35
CA LEU A 129 -3.18 2.10 -4.28
C LEU A 129 -4.10 3.30 -4.06
N VAL A 130 -4.22 3.82 -2.83
CA VAL A 130 -5.03 5.03 -2.59
C VAL A 130 -4.43 6.26 -3.28
N PRO A 131 -3.11 6.54 -3.18
CA PRO A 131 -2.47 7.57 -4.00
C PRO A 131 -2.68 7.36 -5.50
N VAL A 132 -2.59 6.12 -5.99
CA VAL A 132 -2.87 5.78 -7.40
C VAL A 132 -4.29 6.20 -7.77
N TYR A 133 -5.29 5.85 -6.97
CA TYR A 133 -6.68 6.25 -7.22
C TYR A 133 -6.85 7.77 -7.27
N ASN A 134 -6.17 8.51 -6.39
CA ASN A 134 -6.21 9.98 -6.40
C ASN A 134 -5.70 10.53 -7.74
N VAL A 135 -4.54 10.05 -8.22
CA VAL A 135 -3.93 10.50 -9.48
C VAL A 135 -4.76 10.07 -10.69
N MET A 136 -5.27 8.83 -10.68
CA MET A 136 -6.14 8.35 -11.76
C MET A 136 -7.43 9.17 -11.84
N SER A 137 -7.99 9.57 -10.69
CA SER A 137 -9.22 10.35 -10.63
C SER A 137 -9.02 11.82 -11.02
N SER A 138 -7.89 12.43 -10.67
CA SER A 138 -7.63 13.84 -11.04
C SER A 138 -7.32 14.01 -12.53
N ARG A 139 -6.72 12.99 -13.15
CA ARG A 139 -6.30 12.97 -14.56
C ARG A 139 -5.31 14.07 -14.95
N ASP A 140 -4.68 14.74 -13.99
CA ASP A 140 -3.68 15.79 -14.25
C ASP A 140 -2.51 15.27 -15.09
N TRP A 141 -2.15 14.00 -14.90
CA TRP A 141 -1.09 13.30 -15.64
C TRP A 141 -1.29 13.29 -17.16
N LEU A 142 -2.53 13.46 -17.66
CA LEU A 142 -2.81 13.50 -19.10
C LEU A 142 -2.16 14.68 -19.82
N GLN A 143 -1.85 15.75 -19.09
CA GLN A 143 -1.18 16.94 -19.63
C GLN A 143 0.33 16.72 -19.75
N GLU A 144 0.86 15.69 -19.09
CA GLU A 144 2.30 15.43 -18.97
C GLU A 144 2.77 14.28 -19.88
N VAL A 145 1.86 13.42 -20.34
CA VAL A 145 2.15 12.29 -21.22
C VAL A 145 2.17 12.69 -22.70
N GLN A 146 2.97 11.98 -23.48
CA GLN A 146 3.01 12.09 -24.95
C GLN A 146 2.19 10.98 -25.62
N GLY A 147 1.90 11.15 -26.91
CA GLY A 147 1.16 10.18 -27.71
C GLY A 147 -0.36 10.36 -27.65
N ASN A 148 -1.07 9.43 -28.30
CA ASN A 148 -2.52 9.52 -28.48
C ASN A 148 -3.32 8.85 -27.36
N SER A 149 -2.71 7.97 -26.56
CA SER A 149 -3.41 7.27 -25.48
C SER A 149 -3.82 8.24 -24.38
N LYS A 150 -5.08 8.15 -23.95
CA LYS A 150 -5.65 8.92 -22.84
C LYS A 150 -5.99 8.04 -21.64
N HIS A 151 -5.42 6.84 -21.59
CA HIS A 151 -5.71 5.79 -20.63
C HIS A 151 -4.42 5.11 -20.16
N ILE A 152 -4.49 4.38 -19.05
CA ILE A 152 -3.41 3.49 -18.63
C ILE A 152 -3.44 2.24 -19.50
N ASP A 153 -2.41 2.05 -20.32
CA ASP A 153 -2.29 0.93 -21.26
C ASP A 153 -1.63 -0.27 -20.59
N THR A 154 -0.66 0.01 -19.72
CA THR A 154 0.13 -1.00 -19.01
C THR A 154 0.29 -0.64 -17.54
N VAL A 155 0.23 -1.64 -16.66
CA VAL A 155 0.69 -1.54 -15.28
C VAL A 155 1.88 -2.48 -15.13
N PHE A 156 3.00 -1.95 -14.66
CA PHE A 156 4.21 -2.72 -14.44
C PHE A 156 4.53 -2.80 -12.95
N MET A 157 4.38 -3.99 -12.38
CA MET A 157 4.76 -4.34 -11.02
C MET A 157 6.29 -4.51 -10.94
N LEU A 158 6.97 -3.49 -10.40
CA LEU A 158 8.43 -3.37 -10.49
C LEU A 158 9.19 -4.45 -9.72
N ASN A 159 8.65 -4.88 -8.59
CA ASN A 159 9.36 -5.74 -7.62
C ASN A 159 8.50 -6.91 -7.13
N LEU A 160 7.38 -7.18 -7.81
CA LEU A 160 6.53 -8.34 -7.54
C LEU A 160 6.58 -9.31 -8.71
N ARG A 161 6.70 -10.59 -8.39
CA ARG A 161 6.49 -11.71 -9.31
C ARG A 161 5.03 -12.11 -9.30
N ARG A 162 4.52 -12.61 -10.44
CA ARG A 162 3.12 -13.05 -10.56
C ARG A 162 2.72 -14.10 -9.51
N GLU A 163 3.61 -15.06 -9.25
CA GLU A 163 3.37 -16.14 -8.27
C GLU A 163 3.19 -15.62 -6.83
N GLN A 164 3.76 -14.46 -6.47
CA GLN A 164 3.60 -13.87 -5.14
C GLN A 164 2.16 -13.39 -4.87
N LEU A 165 1.37 -13.16 -5.93
CA LEU A 165 -0.02 -12.72 -5.83
C LEU A 165 -1.03 -13.86 -5.96
N LYS A 166 -0.55 -15.10 -6.07
CA LYS A 166 -1.40 -16.27 -6.24
C LYS A 166 -2.28 -16.48 -5.00
N GLY A 167 -3.59 -16.54 -5.20
CA GLY A 167 -4.58 -16.70 -4.13
C GLY A 167 -4.91 -15.42 -3.36
N LEU A 168 -4.35 -14.27 -3.76
CA LEU A 168 -4.69 -12.95 -3.22
C LEU A 168 -5.69 -12.24 -4.14
N ASP A 169 -6.86 -12.86 -4.36
CA ASP A 169 -7.84 -12.38 -5.36
C ASP A 169 -8.29 -10.93 -5.12
N TRP A 170 -8.30 -10.50 -3.86
CA TRP A 170 -8.64 -9.14 -3.48
C TRP A 170 -7.66 -8.08 -4.02
N VAL A 171 -6.40 -8.44 -4.30
CA VAL A 171 -5.41 -7.52 -4.89
C VAL A 171 -5.88 -7.11 -6.29
N TRP A 172 -6.38 -8.06 -7.07
CA TRP A 172 -6.88 -7.79 -8.43
C TRP A 172 -8.14 -6.94 -8.41
N GLU A 173 -9.04 -7.17 -7.46
CA GLU A 173 -10.24 -6.33 -7.28
C GLU A 173 -9.87 -4.90 -6.87
N MET A 174 -8.91 -4.74 -5.95
CA MET A 174 -8.39 -3.43 -5.57
C MET A 174 -7.71 -2.71 -6.73
N LEU A 175 -6.88 -3.42 -7.51
CA LEU A 175 -6.25 -2.86 -8.72
C LEU A 175 -7.29 -2.40 -9.73
N ARG A 176 -8.29 -3.23 -10.03
CA ARG A 176 -9.39 -2.87 -10.94
C ARG A 176 -10.11 -1.61 -10.46
N LEU A 177 -10.42 -1.54 -9.18
CA LEU A 177 -11.10 -0.40 -8.57
C LEU A 177 -10.26 0.88 -8.67
N VAL A 178 -8.95 0.83 -8.38
CA VAL A 178 -8.13 2.05 -8.40
C VAL A 178 -7.77 2.53 -9.79
N LEU A 179 -7.70 1.61 -10.76
CA LEU A 179 -7.36 1.92 -12.14
C LEU A 179 -8.57 2.37 -12.96
N GLU A 180 -9.80 2.04 -12.55
CA GLU A 180 -11.03 2.35 -13.29
C GLU A 180 -11.09 3.79 -13.84
N PRO A 181 -10.74 4.86 -13.08
CA PRO A 181 -10.77 6.23 -13.61
C PRO A 181 -9.77 6.50 -14.75
N GLY A 182 -8.70 5.71 -14.81
CA GLY A 182 -7.66 5.76 -15.84
C GLY A 182 -7.92 4.86 -17.05
N MET A 183 -9.00 4.07 -17.07
CA MET A 183 -9.31 3.13 -18.17
C MET A 183 -10.23 3.76 -19.24
N PRO A 184 -10.25 3.24 -20.48
CA PRO A 184 -11.13 3.74 -21.56
C PRO A 184 -12.60 3.41 -21.32
N THR A 185 -12.88 2.21 -20.83
CA THR A 185 -14.22 1.74 -20.53
C THR A 185 -14.22 0.99 -19.21
N LYS A 186 -15.32 1.10 -18.48
CA LYS A 186 -15.54 0.38 -17.23
C LYS A 186 -15.37 -1.13 -17.44
N GLY A 187 -14.57 -1.76 -16.59
CA GLY A 187 -14.32 -3.20 -16.62
C GLY A 187 -13.21 -3.67 -17.56
N GLN A 188 -12.61 -2.78 -18.36
CA GLN A 188 -11.39 -3.12 -19.11
C GLN A 188 -10.18 -3.15 -18.16
N SER A 189 -9.23 -4.06 -18.42
CA SER A 189 -7.97 -4.16 -17.69
C SER A 189 -6.78 -3.75 -18.57
N PRO A 190 -5.77 -3.08 -18.01
CA PRO A 190 -4.54 -2.81 -18.73
C PRO A 190 -3.73 -4.11 -18.92
N THR A 191 -2.70 -4.04 -19.77
CA THR A 191 -1.68 -5.09 -19.79
C THR A 191 -0.96 -5.09 -18.44
N LEU A 192 -0.78 -6.27 -17.84
CA LEU A 192 -0.07 -6.41 -16.57
C LEU A 192 1.29 -7.05 -16.80
N LEU A 193 2.34 -6.29 -16.47
CA LEU A 193 3.73 -6.74 -16.49
C LEU A 193 4.23 -6.95 -15.05
N PHE A 194 5.04 -7.99 -14.87
CA PHE A 194 5.62 -8.36 -13.58
C PHE A 194 7.14 -8.45 -13.67
N TYR A 195 7.80 -8.38 -12.51
CA TYR A 195 9.25 -8.40 -12.40
C TYR A 195 9.90 -9.61 -13.10
N ASP A 196 9.29 -10.79 -12.98
CA ASP A 196 9.75 -12.04 -13.61
C ASP A 196 9.79 -11.96 -15.14
N GLN A 197 8.93 -11.14 -15.75
CA GLN A 197 8.94 -10.94 -17.21
C GLN A 197 10.13 -10.09 -17.66
N THR A 198 10.56 -9.11 -16.86
CA THR A 198 11.77 -8.34 -17.15
C THR A 198 13.06 -9.01 -16.73
N GLU A 199 13.02 -9.86 -15.69
CA GLU A 199 14.14 -10.71 -15.32
C GLU A 199 14.51 -11.70 -16.44
N GLY A 200 13.51 -12.15 -17.22
CA GLY A 200 13.72 -13.01 -18.38
C GLY A 200 14.30 -12.33 -19.62
N LEU A 201 14.44 -10.99 -19.63
CA LEU A 201 15.05 -10.29 -20.77
C LEU A 201 16.56 -10.60 -20.84
N SER A 202 17.08 -10.76 -22.06
CA SER A 202 18.52 -10.95 -22.25
C SER A 202 19.29 -9.74 -21.71
N ALA A 203 20.48 -9.98 -21.15
CA ALA A 203 21.41 -8.93 -20.73
C ALA A 203 21.82 -7.97 -21.86
N THR A 204 21.52 -8.29 -23.12
CA THR A 204 21.75 -7.42 -24.29
C THR A 204 20.52 -6.64 -24.73
N SER A 205 19.34 -6.96 -24.19
CA SER A 205 18.08 -6.31 -24.54
C SER A 205 17.91 -5.01 -23.79
N TRP A 206 17.42 -4.01 -24.50
CA TRP A 206 16.99 -2.73 -23.94
C TRP A 206 15.47 -2.65 -24.05
N LEU A 207 14.84 -1.94 -23.13
CA LEU A 207 13.42 -1.61 -23.21
C LEU A 207 13.28 -0.10 -23.05
N ALA A 208 12.61 0.55 -23.99
CA ALA A 208 12.19 1.94 -23.86
C ALA A 208 10.69 1.99 -23.57
N ILE A 209 10.31 2.78 -22.57
CA ILE A 209 8.92 3.00 -22.12
C ILE A 209 8.49 4.40 -22.54
N GLU A 210 7.40 4.52 -23.31
CA GLU A 210 6.96 5.79 -23.89
C GLU A 210 6.64 6.83 -22.82
N ASN A 211 5.73 6.48 -21.90
CA ASN A 211 5.42 7.24 -20.72
C ASN A 211 5.43 6.30 -19.51
N ALA A 212 6.34 6.53 -18.57
CA ALA A 212 6.36 5.89 -17.26
C ALA A 212 5.81 6.86 -16.22
N ILE A 213 4.64 6.54 -15.67
CA ILE A 213 3.97 7.31 -14.63
C ILE A 213 4.32 6.67 -13.29
N VAL A 214 4.95 7.44 -12.41
CA VAL A 214 5.26 7.03 -11.03
C VAL A 214 4.43 7.89 -10.08
N VAL A 215 3.58 7.26 -9.28
CA VAL A 215 2.76 7.95 -8.28
C VAL A 215 3.57 8.11 -7.00
N ASN A 216 3.56 9.33 -6.43
CA ASN A 216 4.23 9.61 -5.16
C ASN A 216 3.38 9.08 -4.00
N ASP A 217 3.64 7.84 -3.58
CA ASP A 217 3.06 7.24 -2.38
C ASP A 217 3.66 7.82 -1.08
N ARG A 218 3.24 7.34 0.09
CA ARG A 218 3.73 7.89 1.38
C ARG A 218 5.26 7.79 1.55
N TYR A 219 5.93 6.86 0.86
CA TYR A 219 7.34 6.56 1.05
C TYR A 219 8.22 7.54 0.30
N ILE A 220 7.69 8.14 -0.77
CA ILE A 220 8.37 9.15 -1.58
C ILE A 220 7.70 10.53 -1.57
N HIS A 221 6.46 10.63 -1.05
CA HIS A 221 5.77 11.90 -0.88
C HIS A 221 6.45 12.71 0.25
N PRO A 222 6.85 13.98 0.03
CA PRO A 222 7.59 14.77 1.02
C PRO A 222 6.88 14.91 2.38
N GLU A 223 5.55 14.95 2.37
CA GLU A 223 4.72 15.07 3.57
C GLU A 223 4.23 13.71 4.12
N GLY A 224 4.66 12.59 3.53
CA GLY A 224 4.20 11.25 3.94
C GLY A 224 2.68 11.06 3.81
N ALA A 225 2.06 11.71 2.82
CA ALA A 225 0.62 11.74 2.67
C ALA A 225 0.06 10.32 2.50
N ALA A 226 -0.92 9.97 3.33
CA ALA A 226 -1.65 8.71 3.26
C ALA A 226 -3.16 9.02 3.26
N GLY A 227 -3.90 8.45 2.31
CA GLY A 227 -5.34 8.66 2.18
C GLY A 227 -5.75 9.41 0.90
N PHE A 228 -7.03 9.73 0.82
CA PHE A 228 -7.64 10.43 -0.31
C PHE A 228 -7.34 11.93 -0.28
N HIS A 229 -7.21 12.56 -1.44
CA HIS A 229 -7.00 14.02 -1.50
C HIS A 229 -8.22 14.80 -1.02
N THR A 230 -9.42 14.27 -1.25
CA THR A 230 -10.67 14.86 -0.78
C THR A 230 -11.63 13.80 -0.23
N PRO A 231 -12.53 14.17 0.69
CA PRO A 231 -13.61 13.30 1.16
C PRO A 231 -14.45 12.69 0.03
N GLU A 232 -14.75 13.47 -1.00
CA GLU A 232 -15.59 13.06 -2.13
C GLU A 232 -14.94 11.92 -2.91
N LEU A 233 -13.61 11.96 -3.12
CA LEU A 233 -12.87 10.88 -3.75
C LEU A 233 -12.90 9.61 -2.88
N GLY A 234 -12.67 9.73 -1.57
CA GLY A 234 -12.73 8.58 -0.66
C GLY A 234 -14.11 7.94 -0.60
N GLN A 235 -15.17 8.76 -0.59
CA GLN A 235 -16.55 8.29 -0.61
C GLN A 235 -16.92 7.65 -1.95
N ALA A 236 -16.46 8.20 -3.08
CA ALA A 236 -16.63 7.63 -4.41
C ALA A 236 -15.93 6.27 -4.53
N PHE A 237 -14.67 6.18 -4.08
CA PHE A 237 -13.90 4.94 -4.00
C PHE A 237 -14.65 3.88 -3.19
N ARG A 238 -15.07 4.21 -1.96
CA ARG A 238 -15.82 3.30 -1.09
C ARG A 238 -17.12 2.84 -1.76
N LYS A 239 -17.91 3.76 -2.32
CA LYS A 239 -19.17 3.44 -3.00
C LYS A 239 -18.94 2.48 -4.17
N GLN A 240 -17.93 2.77 -4.99
CA GLN A 240 -17.59 1.97 -6.16
C GLN A 240 -17.13 0.55 -5.77
N ALA A 241 -16.35 0.41 -4.69
CA ALA A 241 -15.95 -0.90 -4.16
C ALA A 241 -17.15 -1.82 -3.87
N PHE A 242 -18.20 -1.28 -3.23
CA PHE A 242 -19.43 -2.04 -2.97
C PHE A 242 -20.18 -2.39 -4.26
N LEU A 243 -20.35 -1.43 -5.17
CA LEU A 243 -21.06 -1.64 -6.44
C LEU A 243 -20.40 -2.72 -7.29
N ASP A 244 -19.08 -2.72 -7.37
CA ASP A 244 -18.28 -3.68 -8.11
C ASP A 244 -18.44 -5.11 -7.62
N GLN A 245 -18.71 -5.27 -6.32
CA GLN A 245 -18.97 -6.56 -5.68
C GLN A 245 -20.48 -6.89 -5.63
N LYS A 246 -21.30 -6.14 -6.37
CA LYS A 246 -22.77 -6.25 -6.40
C LYS A 246 -23.40 -6.14 -5.00
N LEU A 247 -22.77 -5.34 -4.14
CA LEU A 247 -23.24 -5.04 -2.79
C LEU A 247 -23.88 -3.65 -2.75
N LEU A 248 -24.82 -3.47 -1.83
CA LEU A 248 -25.34 -2.15 -1.51
C LEU A 248 -24.36 -1.43 -0.60
N ALA A 249 -23.88 -0.25 -1.04
CA ALA A 249 -23.08 0.62 -0.21
C ALA A 249 -23.90 1.05 1.03
N PRO A 250 -23.38 0.86 2.25
CA PRO A 250 -24.14 1.18 3.45
C PRO A 250 -24.22 2.71 3.62
N SER A 251 -25.42 3.23 3.90
CA SER A 251 -25.68 4.66 4.05
C SER A 251 -25.56 5.17 5.49
N LYS A 252 -25.54 4.27 6.47
CA LYS A 252 -25.47 4.60 7.90
C LYS A 252 -24.77 3.49 8.68
N ALA A 253 -24.02 3.88 9.71
CA ALA A 253 -23.42 2.96 10.67
C ALA A 253 -24.46 2.10 11.43
N PRO A 254 -24.33 0.76 11.42
CA PRO A 254 -25.19 -0.12 12.20
C PRO A 254 -24.82 -0.13 13.69
N MET A 255 -25.75 -0.56 14.55
CA MET A 255 -25.52 -0.71 15.99
C MET A 255 -24.72 -1.98 16.31
N THR A 256 -23.52 -2.11 15.75
CA THR A 256 -22.67 -3.30 15.89
C THR A 256 -21.21 -2.92 16.15
N ILE A 257 -20.66 -3.48 17.22
CA ILE A 257 -19.24 -3.50 17.54
C ILE A 257 -18.63 -4.77 16.92
N THR A 258 -17.58 -4.60 16.12
CA THR A 258 -16.82 -5.70 15.55
C THR A 258 -15.43 -5.71 16.16
N LEU A 259 -15.07 -6.79 16.85
CA LEU A 259 -13.68 -7.06 17.24
C LEU A 259 -12.98 -7.78 16.10
N LEU A 260 -12.13 -7.06 15.37
CA LEU A 260 -11.34 -7.60 14.27
C LEU A 260 -10.08 -8.27 14.83
N SER A 261 -9.74 -9.43 14.29
CA SER A 261 -8.49 -10.15 14.56
C SER A 261 -7.94 -10.69 13.24
N ALA A 262 -6.63 -10.60 13.05
CA ALA A 262 -5.96 -11.28 11.95
C ALA A 262 -5.70 -12.75 12.32
N HIS A 263 -5.91 -13.66 11.38
CA HIS A 263 -5.51 -15.06 11.56
C HIS A 263 -3.99 -15.19 11.48
N GLY A 264 -3.35 -15.78 12.50
CA GLY A 264 -1.91 -16.05 12.51
C GLY A 264 -1.00 -14.80 12.61
N GLY A 265 -1.57 -13.62 12.88
CA GLY A 265 -0.88 -12.32 12.88
C GLY A 265 -0.98 -11.58 14.21
N GLU A 266 -1.42 -10.32 14.16
CA GLU A 266 -1.37 -9.36 15.28
C GLU A 266 -2.15 -9.83 16.52
N GLU A 267 -1.46 -10.51 17.44
CA GLU A 267 -2.08 -11.12 18.61
C GLU A 267 -2.41 -10.11 19.72
N VAL A 268 -3.62 -10.26 20.27
CA VAL A 268 -4.05 -9.69 21.56
C VAL A 268 -4.27 -10.87 22.51
N ILE A 269 -3.44 -11.03 23.53
CA ILE A 269 -3.43 -12.25 24.35
C ILE A 269 -4.68 -12.37 25.20
N ASN A 270 -5.10 -11.29 25.85
CA ASN A 270 -6.33 -11.27 26.65
C ASN A 270 -7.58 -10.99 25.78
N ARG A 271 -7.64 -11.57 24.57
CA ARG A 271 -8.74 -11.36 23.62
C ARG A 271 -10.12 -11.74 24.19
N GLN A 272 -10.20 -12.78 25.01
CA GLN A 272 -11.48 -13.19 25.61
C GLN A 272 -11.98 -12.15 26.62
N GLU A 273 -11.08 -11.60 27.44
CA GLU A 273 -11.39 -10.51 28.37
C GLU A 273 -11.83 -9.26 27.61
N LEU A 274 -11.11 -8.90 26.53
CA LEU A 274 -11.48 -7.79 25.65
C LEU A 274 -12.86 -8.01 25.03
N LEU A 275 -13.16 -9.21 24.50
CA LEU A 275 -14.46 -9.52 23.93
C LEU A 275 -15.58 -9.45 24.97
N GLY A 276 -15.35 -9.96 26.19
CA GLY A 276 -16.31 -9.88 27.30
C GLY A 276 -16.61 -8.43 27.68
N MET A 277 -15.58 -7.59 27.81
CA MET A 277 -15.75 -6.16 28.07
C MET A 277 -16.54 -5.47 26.95
N LEU A 278 -16.26 -5.79 25.67
CA LEU A 278 -17.02 -5.24 24.56
C LEU A 278 -18.49 -5.66 24.63
N GLN A 279 -18.79 -6.91 25.00
CA GLN A 279 -20.15 -7.41 25.20
C GLN A 279 -20.89 -6.65 26.31
N GLU A 280 -20.24 -6.36 27.43
CA GLU A 280 -20.82 -5.53 28.50
C GLU A 280 -21.15 -4.11 28.01
N VAL A 281 -20.22 -3.47 27.29
CA VAL A 281 -20.44 -2.14 26.68
C VAL A 281 -21.59 -2.20 25.68
N GLY A 282 -21.62 -3.24 24.84
CA GLY A 282 -22.67 -3.47 23.86
C GLY A 282 -24.04 -3.63 24.52
N GLN A 283 -24.16 -4.47 25.55
CA GLN A 283 -25.39 -4.65 26.31
C GLN A 283 -25.86 -3.32 26.93
N LYS A 284 -24.95 -2.58 27.56
CA LYS A 284 -25.27 -1.29 28.22
C LYS A 284 -25.75 -0.23 27.23
N LEU A 285 -25.24 -0.24 26.00
CA LEU A 285 -25.51 0.80 24.99
C LEU A 285 -26.43 0.32 23.85
N GLY A 286 -27.01 -0.88 23.95
CA GLY A 286 -27.90 -1.43 22.94
C GLY A 286 -27.21 -1.74 21.60
N MET A 287 -25.95 -2.17 21.63
CA MET A 287 -25.18 -2.58 20.46
C MET A 287 -24.93 -4.09 20.45
N ARG A 288 -25.00 -4.69 19.27
CA ARG A 288 -24.54 -6.07 19.05
C ARG A 288 -23.02 -6.11 19.06
N VAL A 289 -22.44 -7.20 19.55
CA VAL A 289 -20.99 -7.43 19.50
C VAL A 289 -20.71 -8.70 18.74
N ARG A 290 -19.73 -8.65 17.84
CA ARG A 290 -19.28 -9.83 17.10
C ARG A 290 -17.76 -9.88 16.99
N PRO A 291 -17.13 -11.04 17.21
CA PRO A 291 -15.77 -11.26 16.75
C PRO A 291 -15.78 -11.45 15.23
N TYR A 292 -14.73 -10.97 14.56
CA TYR A 292 -14.46 -11.24 13.16
C TYR A 292 -12.97 -11.54 12.99
N THR A 293 -12.66 -12.78 12.60
CA THR A 293 -11.29 -13.17 12.26
C THR A 293 -11.17 -13.25 10.75
N VAL A 294 -10.15 -12.61 10.19
CA VAL A 294 -9.91 -12.55 8.74
C VAL A 294 -8.56 -13.17 8.41
N THR A 295 -8.49 -13.90 7.31
CA THR A 295 -7.25 -14.44 6.76
C THR A 295 -6.71 -13.50 5.67
N PRO A 296 -5.40 -13.49 5.40
CA PRO A 296 -4.85 -12.67 4.32
C PRO A 296 -5.38 -13.02 2.91
N GLN A 297 -5.89 -14.24 2.70
CA GLN A 297 -6.54 -14.66 1.44
C GLN A 297 -8.07 -14.50 1.46
N ALA A 298 -8.65 -13.81 2.44
CA ALA A 298 -10.10 -13.63 2.48
C ALA A 298 -10.59 -12.92 1.21
N PRO A 299 -11.71 -13.37 0.59
CA PRO A 299 -12.25 -12.71 -0.60
C PRO A 299 -12.60 -11.24 -0.33
N PHE A 300 -12.40 -10.37 -1.32
CA PHE A 300 -12.66 -8.93 -1.15
C PHE A 300 -14.08 -8.62 -0.69
N GLN A 301 -15.07 -9.35 -1.23
CA GLN A 301 -16.47 -9.24 -0.82
C GLN A 301 -16.67 -9.53 0.69
N SER A 302 -15.87 -10.41 1.29
CA SER A 302 -15.91 -10.66 2.74
C SER A 302 -15.46 -9.45 3.54
N HIS A 303 -14.39 -8.76 3.11
CA HIS A 303 -13.94 -7.52 3.75
C HIS A 303 -15.04 -6.47 3.70
N LEU A 304 -15.63 -6.23 2.52
CA LEU A 304 -16.70 -5.25 2.34
C LEU A 304 -17.93 -5.58 3.19
N THR A 305 -18.38 -6.84 3.17
CA THR A 305 -19.56 -7.28 3.94
C THR A 305 -19.33 -7.19 5.44
N ALA A 306 -18.11 -7.50 5.91
CA ALA A 306 -17.75 -7.31 7.30
C ALA A 306 -17.78 -5.83 7.66
N MET A 307 -17.18 -4.94 6.87
CA MET A 307 -17.15 -3.51 7.18
C MET A 307 -18.53 -2.86 7.11
N ALA A 308 -19.37 -3.21 6.13
CA ALA A 308 -20.73 -2.68 6.02
C ALA A 308 -21.64 -3.01 7.22
N ARG A 309 -21.35 -4.12 7.92
CA ARG A 309 -22.08 -4.54 9.12
C ARG A 309 -21.44 -4.04 10.42
N THR A 310 -20.49 -3.10 10.35
CA THR A 310 -19.73 -2.59 11.50
C THR A 310 -20.01 -1.11 11.71
N GLY A 311 -20.49 -0.74 12.91
CA GLY A 311 -20.60 0.66 13.31
C GLY A 311 -19.45 1.13 14.19
N LEU A 312 -18.84 0.22 14.95
CA LEU A 312 -17.59 0.45 15.66
C LEU A 312 -16.65 -0.73 15.40
N LEU A 313 -15.52 -0.47 14.74
CA LEU A 313 -14.44 -1.43 14.54
C LEU A 313 -13.44 -1.30 15.69
N VAL A 314 -13.17 -2.38 16.41
CA VAL A 314 -12.10 -2.45 17.41
C VAL A 314 -11.06 -3.42 16.89
N SER A 315 -9.81 -2.99 16.76
CA SER A 315 -8.73 -3.84 16.24
C SER A 315 -7.39 -3.42 16.81
N ARG A 316 -6.50 -4.40 17.01
CA ARG A 316 -5.06 -4.11 17.08
C ARG A 316 -4.61 -3.47 15.76
N HIS A 317 -3.72 -2.50 15.84
CA HIS A 317 -3.05 -1.93 14.67
C HIS A 317 -2.35 -3.06 13.90
N GLY A 318 -2.68 -3.19 12.62
CA GLY A 318 -2.15 -4.21 11.72
C GLY A 318 -2.69 -4.04 10.31
N PRO A 319 -2.17 -4.77 9.32
CA PRO A 319 -2.55 -4.66 7.90
C PRO A 319 -4.06 -4.73 7.68
N MET A 320 -4.78 -5.55 8.44
CA MET A 320 -6.23 -5.72 8.28
C MET A 320 -7.04 -4.47 8.59
N MET A 321 -6.48 -3.51 9.33
CA MET A 321 -7.11 -2.21 9.56
C MET A 321 -7.25 -1.36 8.29
N ALA A 322 -6.55 -1.68 7.20
CA ALA A 322 -6.83 -1.04 5.91
C ALA A 322 -8.29 -1.27 5.45
N SER A 323 -8.96 -2.33 5.90
CA SER A 323 -10.39 -2.51 5.59
C SER A 323 -11.28 -1.38 6.16
N SER A 324 -10.78 -0.58 7.12
CA SER A 324 -11.54 0.49 7.77
C SER A 324 -12.05 1.57 6.81
N ILE A 325 -11.41 1.78 5.65
CA ILE A 325 -11.89 2.73 4.63
C ILE A 325 -13.24 2.30 4.00
N PHE A 326 -13.67 1.05 4.21
CA PHE A 326 -14.95 0.53 3.73
C PHE A 326 -16.05 0.58 4.79
N LEU A 327 -15.79 1.14 5.97
CA LEU A 327 -16.83 1.32 6.99
C LEU A 327 -17.90 2.32 6.50
N PRO A 328 -19.16 2.14 6.94
CA PRO A 328 -20.24 3.06 6.61
C PRO A 328 -20.01 4.49 7.11
N PRO A 329 -20.67 5.49 6.49
CA PRO A 329 -20.72 6.85 7.04
C PRO A 329 -21.20 6.87 8.49
N GLY A 330 -20.50 7.62 9.34
CA GLY A 330 -20.76 7.75 10.78
C GLY A 330 -20.22 6.59 11.62
N ALA A 331 -19.54 5.61 11.02
CA ALA A 331 -18.89 4.54 11.76
C ALA A 331 -17.62 5.03 12.46
N ALA A 332 -17.12 4.22 13.39
CA ALA A 332 -15.93 4.53 14.16
C ALA A 332 -14.91 3.40 14.14
N VAL A 333 -13.64 3.76 14.31
CA VAL A 333 -12.53 2.87 14.62
C VAL A 333 -12.02 3.19 16.01
N LEU A 334 -11.82 2.17 16.84
CA LEU A 334 -10.95 2.20 18.00
C LEU A 334 -9.73 1.31 17.70
N GLU A 335 -8.62 1.97 17.40
CA GLU A 335 -7.34 1.34 17.13
C GLU A 335 -6.59 1.05 18.42
N LEU A 336 -6.10 -0.18 18.60
CA LEU A 336 -5.24 -0.57 19.71
C LEU A 336 -3.79 -0.53 19.22
N LEU A 337 -3.08 0.55 19.56
CA LEU A 337 -1.69 0.77 19.20
C LEU A 337 -0.76 0.00 20.15
N PRO A 338 0.10 -0.89 19.63
CA PRO A 338 1.11 -1.58 20.43
C PRO A 338 2.10 -0.61 21.10
N PHE A 339 2.82 -1.11 22.08
CA PHE A 339 3.88 -0.35 22.75
C PHE A 339 5.06 -0.13 21.79
N ASN A 340 5.69 1.05 21.86
CA ASN A 340 6.72 1.53 20.92
C ASN A 340 6.32 1.53 19.45
N TRP A 341 5.02 1.53 19.16
CA TRP A 341 4.50 1.50 17.81
C TRP A 341 4.48 2.89 17.15
N ASN A 342 5.64 3.54 17.04
CA ASN A 342 5.75 4.82 16.33
C ASN A 342 7.12 4.99 15.65
N TRP A 343 7.22 4.55 14.40
CA TRP A 343 8.37 4.80 13.53
C TRP A 343 7.94 5.67 12.36
N LYS A 344 8.59 6.82 12.14
CA LYS A 344 8.27 7.77 11.03
C LYS A 344 6.75 8.02 10.84
N ASP A 345 6.05 8.29 11.94
CA ASP A 345 4.60 8.51 11.98
C ASP A 345 3.74 7.37 11.40
N PHE A 346 4.27 6.15 11.31
CA PHE A 346 3.54 4.97 10.81
C PHE A 346 2.30 4.62 11.63
N SER A 347 2.28 5.00 12.92
CA SER A 347 1.10 4.88 13.77
C SER A 347 -0.13 5.59 13.21
N ARG A 348 0.06 6.63 12.38
CA ARG A 348 -1.02 7.49 11.87
C ARG A 348 -1.58 7.06 10.52
N ILE A 349 -1.12 5.95 9.94
CA ILE A 349 -1.54 5.63 8.57
C ILE A 349 -3.04 5.39 8.43
N TYR A 350 -3.63 4.55 9.27
CA TYR A 350 -5.06 4.26 9.21
C TYR A 350 -5.89 5.44 9.70
N LEU A 351 -5.34 6.23 10.62
CA LEU A 351 -5.91 7.52 11.01
C LEU A 351 -6.04 8.46 9.81
N ASN A 352 -4.98 8.62 9.02
CA ASN A 352 -4.98 9.53 7.88
C ASN A 352 -5.90 9.00 6.78
N ALA A 353 -5.85 7.69 6.50
CA ALA A 353 -6.73 7.03 5.54
C ALA A 353 -8.21 7.24 5.89
N THR A 354 -8.64 6.86 7.09
CA THR A 354 -10.05 7.03 7.51
C THR A 354 -10.49 8.49 7.62
N ARG A 355 -9.63 9.38 8.12
CA ARG A 355 -9.95 10.82 8.19
C ARG A 355 -10.13 11.44 6.82
N SER A 356 -9.39 10.97 5.82
CA SER A 356 -9.51 11.49 4.45
C SER A 356 -10.87 11.24 3.81
N LEU A 357 -11.69 10.29 4.33
CA LEU A 357 -13.09 10.11 3.89
C LEU A 357 -14.04 11.18 4.47
N GLY A 358 -13.63 11.88 5.54
CA GLY A 358 -14.41 12.92 6.21
C GLY A 358 -15.58 12.42 7.07
N ASP A 359 -15.97 11.15 6.97
CA ASP A 359 -17.18 10.60 7.59
C ASP A 359 -16.96 9.36 8.47
N ILE A 360 -15.71 8.99 8.74
CA ILE A 360 -15.35 7.92 9.67
C ILE A 360 -14.65 8.52 10.88
N HIS A 361 -15.12 8.17 12.07
CA HIS A 361 -14.48 8.53 13.32
C HIS A 361 -13.28 7.62 13.59
N HIS A 362 -12.20 8.18 14.13
CA HIS A 362 -11.02 7.37 14.46
C HIS A 362 -10.45 7.78 15.82
N PHE A 363 -10.39 6.79 16.70
CA PHE A 363 -9.89 6.87 18.06
C PHE A 363 -8.79 5.84 18.25
N ALA A 364 -7.93 6.05 19.25
CA ALA A 364 -6.90 5.08 19.58
C ALA A 364 -6.74 4.93 21.09
N TRP A 365 -6.39 3.72 21.49
CA TRP A 365 -5.76 3.42 22.76
C TRP A 365 -4.31 3.03 22.50
N LEU A 366 -3.38 3.60 23.25
CA LEU A 366 -1.95 3.30 23.14
C LEU A 366 -1.49 2.54 24.37
N ALA A 367 -0.88 1.37 24.14
CA ALA A 367 -0.13 0.68 25.18
C ALA A 367 1.09 1.54 25.58
N ARG A 368 1.06 2.12 26.78
CA ARG A 368 2.09 3.07 27.25
C ARG A 368 3.23 2.43 28.05
N SER A 369 3.24 1.12 28.20
CA SER A 369 4.22 0.41 29.04
C SER A 369 4.45 -1.01 28.52
N ALA A 370 5.67 -1.51 28.69
CA ALA A 370 6.05 -2.89 28.42
C ALA A 370 5.17 -3.94 29.11
N LYS A 371 4.46 -3.60 30.20
CA LYS A 371 3.50 -4.52 30.84
C LYS A 371 2.39 -4.99 29.90
N PHE A 372 2.09 -4.19 28.87
CA PHE A 372 1.09 -4.46 27.85
C PHE A 372 1.65 -5.20 26.62
N VAL A 373 2.87 -5.71 26.72
CA VAL A 373 3.55 -6.47 25.65
C VAL A 373 3.94 -7.84 26.19
N ARG A 374 3.90 -8.83 25.31
CA ARG A 374 4.53 -10.13 25.52
C ARG A 374 5.42 -10.43 24.32
N TYR A 375 6.71 -10.44 24.60
CA TYR A 375 7.75 -10.82 23.65
C TYR A 375 7.80 -12.34 23.52
N ARG A 376 8.27 -12.85 22.38
CA ARG A 376 8.32 -14.30 22.12
C ARG A 376 9.47 -14.99 22.82
N SER A 377 10.50 -14.22 23.18
CA SER A 377 11.67 -14.72 23.91
C SER A 377 12.24 -13.66 24.87
N GLU A 378 13.06 -14.14 25.80
CA GLU A 378 13.83 -13.26 26.69
C GLU A 378 14.76 -12.33 25.92
N ASN A 379 15.36 -12.82 24.82
CA ASN A 379 16.24 -12.04 23.97
C ASN A 379 15.53 -10.85 23.32
N GLU A 380 14.28 -11.03 22.87
CA GLU A 380 13.44 -9.96 22.33
C GLU A 380 13.04 -8.93 23.40
N SER A 381 12.85 -9.39 24.64
CA SER A 381 12.45 -8.53 25.76
C SER A 381 13.49 -7.47 26.13
N ARG A 382 14.72 -7.58 25.63
CA ARG A 382 15.75 -6.52 25.78
C ARG A 382 15.30 -5.18 25.21
N TYR A 383 14.36 -5.16 24.25
CA TYR A 383 13.81 -3.92 23.70
C TYR A 383 12.68 -3.30 24.55
N ALA A 384 12.26 -3.95 25.64
CA ALA A 384 11.12 -3.52 26.46
C ALA A 384 11.31 -2.14 27.12
N HIS A 385 12.54 -1.73 27.38
CA HIS A 385 12.85 -0.44 28.00
C HIS A 385 13.15 0.66 26.98
N TRP A 386 13.26 0.30 25.70
CA TRP A 386 13.58 1.27 24.65
C TRP A 386 12.39 2.19 24.40
N THR A 387 12.66 3.42 24.01
CA THR A 387 11.69 4.35 23.47
C THR A 387 11.48 4.09 21.98
N ALA A 388 10.41 4.64 21.43
CA ALA A 388 10.20 4.64 19.99
C ALA A 388 11.35 5.34 19.22
N ALA A 389 12.04 6.31 19.84
CA ALA A 389 13.19 7.00 19.25
C ALA A 389 14.45 6.14 19.25
N GLU A 390 14.67 5.35 20.30
CA GLU A 390 15.78 4.39 20.40
C GLU A 390 15.59 3.19 19.45
N CYS A 391 14.34 2.78 19.23
CA CYS A 391 13.96 1.67 18.36
C CYS A 391 14.00 2.05 16.87
N SER A 392 15.20 2.28 16.35
CA SER A 392 15.42 2.65 14.94
C SER A 392 15.98 1.53 14.06
N SER A 393 16.49 0.45 14.67
CA SER A 393 17.03 -0.70 13.93
C SER A 393 15.89 -1.58 13.39
N ARG A 394 16.14 -2.21 12.24
CA ARG A 394 15.20 -3.17 11.63
C ARG A 394 14.79 -4.28 12.62
N GLU A 395 15.76 -4.84 13.34
CA GLU A 395 15.51 -5.90 14.33
C GLU A 395 14.56 -5.42 15.45
N CYS A 396 14.79 -4.24 16.01
CA CYS A 396 13.92 -3.71 17.06
C CYS A 396 12.48 -3.52 16.57
N LEU A 397 12.31 -2.96 15.37
CA LEU A 397 11.01 -2.76 14.74
C LEU A 397 10.28 -4.09 14.49
N GLU A 398 10.98 -5.10 13.98
CA GLU A 398 10.43 -6.44 13.75
C GLU A 398 10.00 -7.11 15.06
N VAL A 399 10.79 -6.97 16.13
CA VAL A 399 10.43 -7.49 17.46
C VAL A 399 9.14 -6.84 17.98
N HIS A 400 9.05 -5.51 17.93
CA HIS A 400 7.82 -4.82 18.37
C HIS A 400 6.61 -5.11 17.48
N ALA A 401 6.80 -5.39 16.19
CA ALA A 401 5.73 -5.78 15.26
C ALA A 401 5.15 -7.14 15.58
N THR A 402 6.04 -8.07 15.91
CA THR A 402 5.69 -9.48 16.13
C THR A 402 5.33 -9.81 17.57
N ALA A 403 5.65 -8.91 18.51
CA ALA A 403 5.24 -9.04 19.90
C ALA A 403 3.70 -9.01 20.03
N ALA A 404 3.21 -9.79 20.98
CA ALA A 404 1.80 -9.85 21.29
C ALA A 404 1.41 -8.74 22.28
N MET A 405 0.18 -8.23 22.17
CA MET A 405 -0.31 -7.15 23.03
C MET A 405 -1.22 -7.68 24.13
N VAL A 406 -1.24 -6.99 25.28
CA VAL A 406 -2.26 -7.13 26.31
C VAL A 406 -3.07 -5.84 26.33
N ALA A 407 -4.38 -5.92 26.07
CA ALA A 407 -5.27 -4.78 26.04
C ALA A 407 -5.67 -4.35 27.46
N ASP A 408 -5.60 -3.06 27.77
CA ASP A 408 -6.14 -2.51 29.02
C ASP A 408 -7.67 -2.35 28.90
N VAL A 409 -8.39 -3.40 29.25
CA VAL A 409 -9.85 -3.47 29.04
C VAL A 409 -10.60 -2.39 29.82
N GLU A 410 -10.13 -1.99 31.00
CA GLU A 410 -10.76 -0.95 31.80
C GLU A 410 -10.59 0.42 31.15
N THR A 411 -9.37 0.80 30.74
CA THR A 411 -9.15 2.07 30.03
C THR A 411 -9.94 2.10 28.72
N ILE A 412 -9.94 1.00 27.96
CA ILE A 412 -10.69 0.88 26.72
C ILE A 412 -12.20 1.04 26.97
N LYS A 413 -12.75 0.38 28.00
CA LYS A 413 -14.17 0.50 28.39
C LYS A 413 -14.55 1.95 28.67
N HIS A 414 -13.71 2.69 29.39
CA HIS A 414 -13.93 4.11 29.66
C HIS A 414 -13.95 4.95 28.38
N ILE A 415 -13.02 4.70 27.44
CA ILE A 415 -13.01 5.37 26.13
C ILE A 415 -14.32 5.10 25.39
N LEU A 416 -14.74 3.83 25.31
CA LEU A 416 -15.95 3.41 24.59
C LEU A 416 -17.23 4.03 25.16
N LEU A 417 -17.40 3.99 26.49
CA LEU A 417 -18.55 4.57 27.18
C LEU A 417 -18.64 6.10 26.99
N LYS A 418 -17.52 6.76 26.74
CA LYS A 418 -17.47 8.20 26.43
C LYS A 418 -17.83 8.50 24.97
N ILE A 419 -17.35 7.72 24.00
CA ILE A 419 -17.50 8.03 22.56
C ILE A 419 -18.81 7.53 21.96
N ILE A 420 -19.25 6.32 22.33
CA ILE A 420 -20.39 5.65 21.67
C ILE A 420 -21.68 6.47 21.78
N PRO A 421 -22.04 7.07 22.93
CA PRO A 421 -23.24 7.90 23.01
C PRO A 421 -23.22 9.09 22.05
N GLY A 422 -22.04 9.62 21.73
CA GLY A 422 -21.87 10.66 20.72
C GLY A 422 -22.11 10.16 19.31
N LEU A 423 -21.58 8.98 18.98
CA LEU A 423 -21.75 8.32 17.68
C LEU A 423 -23.24 8.00 17.44
N GLN A 424 -23.94 7.46 18.45
CA GLN A 424 -25.37 7.15 18.38
C GLN A 424 -26.24 8.39 18.13
N LYS A 425 -25.81 9.55 18.64
CA LYS A 425 -26.46 10.85 18.41
C LYS A 425 -26.12 11.48 17.06
N GLY A 426 -25.29 10.83 16.23
CA GLY A 426 -24.89 11.33 14.92
C GLY A 426 -23.99 12.57 14.99
N LYS A 427 -23.22 12.74 16.07
CA LYS A 427 -22.23 13.82 16.13
C LYS A 427 -21.19 13.65 15.03
N SER A 428 -20.77 14.75 14.42
CA SER A 428 -19.78 14.76 13.34
C SER A 428 -18.38 14.33 13.80
N VAL A 429 -17.53 13.95 12.85
CA VAL A 429 -16.12 13.61 13.09
C VAL A 429 -15.40 14.74 13.82
N ALA A 430 -15.66 16.00 13.44
CA ALA A 430 -15.09 17.17 14.09
C ALA A 430 -15.51 17.30 15.57
N GLN A 431 -16.80 17.08 15.88
CA GLN A 431 -17.34 17.20 17.23
C GLN A 431 -16.84 16.12 18.20
N LEU A 432 -16.49 14.93 17.69
CA LEU A 432 -15.98 13.82 18.49
C LEU A 432 -14.47 13.66 18.39
N ARG A 433 -13.77 14.55 17.68
CA ARG A 433 -12.32 14.42 17.47
C ARG A 433 -11.58 14.39 18.80
N GLN A 434 -10.66 13.44 18.93
CA GLN A 434 -9.72 13.37 20.04
C GLN A 434 -8.29 13.60 19.54
N ALA A 435 -7.43 14.07 20.43
CA ALA A 435 -6.00 14.12 20.18
C ALA A 435 -5.48 12.71 19.92
N TRP A 436 -4.54 12.58 18.98
CA TRP A 436 -3.86 11.31 18.76
C TRP A 436 -2.94 11.04 19.95
N PRO A 437 -2.92 9.83 20.54
CA PRO A 437 -2.04 9.55 21.66
C PRO A 437 -0.58 9.72 21.24
N GLU A 438 0.15 10.54 22.00
CA GLU A 438 1.58 10.73 21.79
C GLU A 438 2.37 9.49 22.22
N ALA A 439 3.44 9.21 21.47
CA ALA A 439 4.38 8.15 21.78
C ALA A 439 4.95 8.33 23.19
N VAL A 440 5.29 7.21 23.84
CA VAL A 440 5.89 7.24 25.17
C VAL A 440 7.26 7.91 25.06
N GLN A 441 7.39 9.10 25.64
CA GLN A 441 8.69 9.70 25.93
C GLN A 441 9.11 9.18 27.30
N ASN A 442 10.15 8.35 27.37
CA ASN A 442 10.75 8.05 28.66
C ASN A 442 11.49 9.32 29.12
N SER A 443 11.14 9.81 30.31
CA SER A 443 11.85 10.90 30.99
C SER A 443 13.06 10.40 31.79
N GLY A 444 13.39 9.12 31.71
CA GLY A 444 14.64 8.56 32.22
C GLY A 444 15.65 8.53 31.08
N GLY A 445 16.91 8.86 31.38
CA GLY A 445 18.01 8.77 30.40
C GLY A 445 17.99 7.45 29.65
N THR A 446 18.51 7.45 28.43
CA THR A 446 18.52 6.32 27.49
C THR A 446 19.13 5.00 28.04
N GLY A 447 19.64 5.01 29.28
CA GLY A 447 20.32 3.90 29.92
C GLY A 447 21.67 3.61 29.25
N LEU A 448 22.10 4.50 28.36
CA LEU A 448 23.35 4.43 27.65
C LEU A 448 24.40 5.11 28.52
N TRP A 449 25.64 4.64 28.41
CA TRP A 449 26.73 5.07 29.29
C TRP A 449 27.02 6.59 29.22
N TRP A 450 26.52 7.30 28.20
CA TRP A 450 26.61 8.76 28.08
C TRP A 450 25.51 9.53 28.82
N ASP A 451 24.48 8.88 29.36
CA ASP A 451 23.48 9.54 30.22
C ASP A 451 23.98 9.75 31.66
N VAL A 452 25.18 9.25 31.97
CA VAL A 452 25.80 9.30 33.31
C VAL A 452 26.96 10.31 33.35
N ALA A 453 27.09 11.18 32.34
CA ALA A 453 28.15 12.19 32.23
C ALA A 453 27.70 13.58 32.69
#